data_AF-A0A4Y2WK06-F1
#
_entry.id   AF-A0A4Y2WK06-F1
#
_cell.length_a   1.000
_cell.length_b   1.000
_cell.length_c   1.000
_cell.angle_alpha   90.00
_cell.angle_beta   90.00
_cell.angle_gamma   90.00
#
_symmetry.space_group_name_H-M   'P 1'
#
loop_
_entity.id
_entity.type
_entity.pdbx_description
1 polymer ?
#
loop_
_entity_poly.entity_id
_entity_poly.type
_entity_poly.pdbx_seq_one_letter_code
_entity_poly.pdbx_strand_id
1 'polypeptide(L)'
;MSKEIQNDLLHCMLPGCQDHIKNEISKASFVPVIADETTDVSSISQLVVVFRYVLSNGQPVEKFWEFANPLGHDAKSIPKYIQASLEKVLAKPEKLISQSFDGTNVMSGQYAGV
;
A
#
# COMPACT_ATOMS: atom_id res chain seq x y z
N MET A 1 10.06 -21.14 -14.80
CA MET A 1 10.79 -20.09 -14.06
C MET A 1 10.49 -20.32 -12.58
N SER A 2 11.49 -20.58 -11.74
CA SER A 2 11.22 -20.93 -10.33
C SER A 2 10.67 -19.72 -9.56
N LYS A 3 9.77 -19.97 -8.61
CA LYS A 3 9.22 -18.98 -7.67
C LYS A 3 10.32 -18.18 -6.96
N GLU A 4 11.44 -18.83 -6.63
CA GLU A 4 12.57 -18.15 -5.98
C GLU A 4 13.20 -17.13 -6.91
N ILE A 5 13.40 -17.49 -8.18
CA ILE A 5 14.02 -16.60 -9.18
C ILE A 5 13.10 -15.41 -9.51
N GLN A 6 11.78 -15.61 -9.53
CA GLN A 6 10.83 -14.51 -9.74
C GLN A 6 10.82 -13.54 -8.55
N ASN A 7 10.83 -14.08 -7.32
CA ASN A 7 10.86 -13.26 -6.12
C ASN A 7 12.19 -12.52 -5.97
N ASP A 8 13.33 -13.16 -6.28
CA ASP A 8 14.64 -12.52 -6.25
C ASP A 8 14.73 -11.37 -7.26
N LEU A 9 14.23 -11.58 -8.48
CA LEU A 9 14.15 -10.52 -9.49
C LEU A 9 13.26 -9.36 -9.02
N LEU A 10 12.12 -9.67 -8.42
CA LEU A 10 11.23 -8.66 -7.83
C LEU A 10 11.96 -7.88 -6.73
N HIS A 11 12.63 -8.57 -5.80
CA HIS A 11 13.39 -7.96 -4.72
C HIS A 11 14.54 -7.08 -5.21
N CYS A 12 15.19 -7.45 -6.32
CA CYS A 12 16.25 -6.63 -6.91
C CYS A 12 15.73 -5.36 -7.60
N MET A 13 14.57 -5.42 -8.25
CA MET A 13 14.00 -4.28 -8.98
C MET A 13 13.19 -3.33 -8.07
N LEU A 14 12.61 -3.87 -7.00
CA LEU A 14 11.70 -3.16 -6.12
C LEU A 14 12.29 -1.85 -5.55
N PRO A 15 13.55 -1.79 -5.05
CA PRO A 15 14.11 -0.54 -4.53
C PRO A 15 14.15 0.58 -5.57
N GLY A 16 14.54 0.27 -6.81
CA GLY A 16 14.60 1.27 -7.89
C GLY A 16 13.21 1.80 -8.26
N CYS A 17 12.21 0.92 -8.30
CA CYS A 17 10.81 1.32 -8.49
C CYS A 17 10.30 2.18 -7.33
N GLN A 18 10.60 1.79 -6.09
CA GLN A 18 10.19 2.52 -4.89
C GLN A 18 10.81 3.92 -4.82
N ASP A 19 12.08 4.07 -5.18
CA ASP A 19 12.73 5.39 -5.22
C ASP A 19 12.11 6.29 -6.30
N HIS A 20 11.76 5.72 -7.46
CA HIS A 20 11.04 6.45 -8.49
C HIS A 20 9.67 6.92 -7.99
N ILE A 21 8.89 6.03 -7.37
CA ILE A 21 7.58 6.35 -6.76
C ILE A 21 7.73 7.44 -5.70
N LYS A 22 8.73 7.34 -4.80
CA LYS A 22 9.00 8.37 -3.78
C LYS A 22 9.28 9.74 -4.41
N ASN A 23 10.06 9.78 -5.50
CA ASN A 23 10.35 11.03 -6.21
C ASN A 23 9.09 11.64 -6.84
N GLU A 24 8.24 10.84 -7.47
CA GLU A 24 6.96 11.34 -8.01
C GLU A 24 6.04 11.82 -6.89
N ILE A 25 5.85 11.00 -5.85
CA ILE A 25 5.08 11.35 -4.66
C ILE A 25 5.58 12.65 -4.06
N SER A 26 6.89 12.88 -3.95
CA SER A 26 7.48 14.10 -3.40
C SER A 26 6.97 15.40 -4.04
N LYS A 27 6.56 15.33 -5.31
CA LYS A 27 6.05 16.45 -6.10
C LYS A 27 4.53 16.57 -6.04
N ALA A 28 3.83 15.52 -5.62
CA ALA A 28 2.39 15.52 -5.47
C ALA A 28 1.95 16.21 -4.17
N SER A 29 0.88 17.00 -4.25
CA SER A 29 0.26 17.66 -3.10
C SER A 29 -0.66 16.75 -2.29
N PHE A 30 -1.24 15.75 -2.95
CA PHE A 30 -2.21 14.80 -2.39
C PHE A 30 -1.76 13.38 -2.68
N VAL A 31 -1.76 12.52 -1.66
CA VAL A 31 -1.29 11.14 -1.79
C VAL A 31 -2.26 10.19 -1.08
N PRO A 32 -3.38 9.82 -1.75
CA PRO A 32 -4.19 8.69 -1.33
C PRO A 32 -3.38 7.38 -1.23
N VAL A 33 -3.63 6.62 -0.16
CA VAL A 33 -3.28 5.21 -0.04
C VAL A 33 -4.53 4.37 -0.17
N ILE A 34 -4.42 3.35 -1.01
CA ILE A 34 -5.40 2.29 -1.17
C ILE A 34 -4.77 1.03 -0.59
N ALA A 35 -5.52 0.33 0.25
CA ALA A 35 -5.09 -0.94 0.78
C ALA A 35 -6.21 -1.97 0.64
N ASP A 36 -5.91 -3.05 -0.09
CA ASP A 36 -6.87 -4.11 -0.41
C ASP A 36 -6.37 -5.45 0.16
N GLU A 37 -7.29 -6.27 0.63
CA GLU A 37 -7.01 -7.60 1.14
C GLU A 37 -7.06 -8.61 -0.02
N THR A 38 -5.90 -9.13 -0.41
CA THR A 38 -5.77 -10.17 -1.44
C THR A 38 -5.40 -11.51 -0.82
N THR A 39 -5.87 -12.60 -1.41
CA THR A 39 -5.46 -13.96 -1.01
C THR A 39 -4.34 -14.44 -1.92
N ASP A 40 -3.17 -14.69 -1.37
CA ASP A 40 -2.05 -15.26 -2.13
C ASP A 40 -2.35 -16.71 -2.56
N VAL A 41 -1.59 -17.23 -3.53
CA VAL A 41 -1.69 -18.61 -4.04
C VAL A 41 -1.53 -19.67 -2.94
N SER A 42 -0.95 -19.30 -1.80
CA SER A 42 -0.80 -20.12 -0.60
C SER A 42 -2.02 -20.11 0.35
N SER A 43 -3.13 -19.46 -0.02
CA SER A 43 -4.33 -19.24 0.82
C SER A 43 -4.08 -18.36 2.05
N ILE A 44 -2.98 -17.60 2.06
CA ILE A 44 -2.67 -16.63 3.12
C ILE A 44 -3.18 -15.26 2.66
N SER A 45 -3.94 -14.59 3.52
CA SER A 45 -4.38 -13.22 3.28
C SER A 45 -3.19 -12.26 3.38
N GLN A 46 -3.07 -11.37 2.42
CA GLN A 46 -2.06 -10.31 2.35
C GLN A 46 -2.74 -8.99 2.03
N LEU A 47 -2.16 -7.90 2.50
CA LEU A 47 -2.61 -6.55 2.19
C LEU A 47 -1.78 -6.00 1.02
N VAL A 48 -2.43 -5.61 -0.07
CA VAL A 48 -1.81 -4.89 -1.19
C VAL A 48 -1.85 -3.41 -0.88
N VAL A 49 -0.70 -2.75 -0.87
CA VAL A 49 -0.63 -1.30 -0.69
C VAL A 49 -0.37 -0.64 -2.05
N VAL A 50 -1.23 0.30 -2.41
CA VAL A 50 -1.15 1.08 -3.66
C VAL A 50 -1.22 2.57 -3.35
N PHE A 51 -0.32 3.34 -3.96
CA PHE A 51 -0.38 4.80 -3.95
C PHE A 51 -1.12 5.30 -5.18
N ARG A 52 -2.06 6.23 -4.99
CA ARG A 52 -2.67 6.99 -6.08
C ARG A 52 -2.24 8.45 -5.94
N TYR A 53 -1.75 9.06 -7.01
CA TYR A 53 -1.35 10.47 -7.01
C TYR A 53 -1.38 11.06 -8.43
N VAL A 54 -1.24 12.38 -8.52
CA VAL A 54 -1.24 13.10 -9.80
C VAL A 54 0.18 13.51 -10.14
N LEU A 55 0.63 13.15 -11.33
CA LEU A 55 1.91 13.56 -11.89
C LEU A 55 1.91 15.05 -12.22
N SER A 56 3.09 15.64 -12.41
CA SER A 56 3.22 17.07 -12.74
C SER A 56 2.57 17.48 -14.06
N ASN A 57 2.29 16.53 -14.95
CA ASN A 57 1.53 16.73 -16.19
C ASN A 57 0.00 16.66 -16.00
N GLY A 58 -0.48 16.51 -14.77
CA GLY A 58 -1.90 16.38 -14.44
C GLY A 58 -2.46 14.97 -14.56
N GLN A 59 -1.66 13.96 -14.93
CA GLN A 59 -2.13 12.58 -15.09
C GLN A 59 -2.26 11.87 -13.73
N PRO A 60 -3.42 11.31 -13.39
CA PRO A 60 -3.54 10.43 -12.23
C PRO A 60 -2.89 9.07 -12.52
N VAL A 61 -2.14 8.56 -11.56
CA VAL A 61 -1.49 7.24 -11.63
C VAL A 61 -1.72 6.45 -10.35
N GLU A 62 -1.70 5.13 -10.50
CA GLU A 62 -1.70 4.16 -9.41
C GLU A 62 -0.43 3.35 -9.46
N LYS A 63 0.27 3.24 -8.33
CA LYS A 63 1.54 2.52 -8.22
C LYS A 63 1.49 1.55 -7.06
N PHE A 64 1.71 0.29 -7.38
CA PHE A 64 1.94 -0.75 -6.38
C PHE A 64 3.17 -0.41 -5.54
N TRP A 65 3.04 -0.54 -4.23
CA TRP A 65 4.10 -0.25 -3.28
C TRP A 65 4.70 -1.53 -2.69
N GLU A 66 3.87 -2.36 -2.07
CA GLU A 66 4.28 -3.61 -1.46
C GLU A 66 3.09 -4.54 -1.20
N PHE A 67 3.40 -5.83 -1.06
CA PHE A 67 2.55 -6.76 -0.32
C PHE A 67 2.95 -6.71 1.15
N ALA A 68 1.96 -6.53 2.00
CA ALA A 68 2.10 -6.41 3.42
C ALA A 68 1.42 -7.59 4.11
N ASN A 69 2.10 -8.17 5.10
CA ASN A 69 1.51 -9.20 5.96
C ASN A 69 1.49 -8.68 7.39
N PRO A 70 0.50 -7.83 7.76
CA PRO A 70 0.41 -7.30 9.10
C PRO A 70 0.19 -8.44 10.10
N LEU A 71 0.74 -8.31 11.32
CA LEU A 71 0.61 -9.33 12.37
C LEU A 71 -0.85 -9.61 12.78
N GLY A 72 -1.79 -8.74 12.39
CA GLY A 72 -3.23 -8.93 12.54
C GLY A 72 -4.00 -8.22 11.42
N HIS A 73 -5.13 -8.79 11.02
CA HIS A 73 -6.05 -8.27 10.00
C HIS A 73 -7.19 -7.44 10.62
N ASP A 74 -7.03 -6.97 11.85
CA ASP A 74 -8.05 -6.19 12.54
C ASP A 74 -8.00 -4.70 12.18
N ALA A 75 -9.10 -3.99 12.46
CA ALA A 75 -9.28 -2.58 12.17
C ALA A 75 -8.31 -1.62 12.90
N LYS A 76 -7.45 -2.11 13.80
CA LYS A 76 -6.41 -1.32 14.49
C LYS A 76 -5.01 -1.61 13.94
N SER A 77 -4.75 -2.85 13.55
CA SER A 77 -3.46 -3.33 13.07
C SER A 77 -3.17 -2.84 11.65
N ILE A 78 -4.19 -2.84 10.79
CA ILE A 78 -4.07 -2.41 9.39
C ILE A 78 -3.73 -0.89 9.26
N PRO A 79 -4.47 0.04 9.92
CA PRO A 79 -4.13 1.47 9.83
C PRO A 79 -2.75 1.80 10.39
N LYS A 80 -2.33 1.11 11.46
CA LYS A 80 -0.98 1.28 12.03
C LYS A 80 0.12 0.84 11.06
N TYR A 81 -0.09 -0.29 10.38
CA TYR A 81 0.85 -0.74 9.37
C TYR A 81 0.97 0.27 8.23
N ILE A 82 -0.16 0.75 7.71
CA ILE A 82 -0.18 1.76 6.64
C ILE A 82 0.46 3.06 7.06
N GLN A 83 0.20 3.52 8.29
CA GLN A 83 0.88 4.69 8.81
C GLN A 83 2.40 4.51 8.80
N ALA A 84 2.90 3.35 9.26
CA ALA A 84 4.33 3.06 9.24
C ALA A 84 4.89 2.96 7.80
N SER A 85 4.14 2.41 6.84
CA SER A 85 4.54 2.39 5.42
C SER A 85 4.52 3.79 4.81
N LEU A 86 3.55 4.63 5.17
CA LEU A 86 3.48 6.04 4.75
C LEU A 86 4.67 6.85 5.26
N GLU A 87 5.07 6.67 6.52
CA GLU A 87 6.23 7.35 7.11
C GLU A 87 7.55 7.03 6.37
N LYS A 88 7.66 5.83 5.78
CA LYS A 88 8.82 5.44 4.94
C LYS A 88 8.84 6.11 3.57
N VAL A 89 7.68 6.59 3.10
CA VAL A 89 7.48 7.14 1.74
C VAL A 89 7.40 8.66 1.77
N LEU A 90 6.81 9.22 2.82
CA LEU A 90 6.55 10.64 2.95
C LEU A 90 7.68 11.33 3.69
N ALA A 91 8.55 12.01 2.92
CA ALA A 91 9.60 12.85 3.49
C ALA A 91 9.08 14.13 4.16
N LYS A 92 7.81 14.51 3.95
CA LYS A 92 7.19 15.72 4.51
C LYS A 92 5.77 15.42 5.02
N PRO A 93 5.41 15.84 6.24
CA PRO A 93 4.09 15.60 6.84
C PRO A 93 2.98 16.51 6.29
N GLU A 94 3.30 17.48 5.43
CA GLU A 94 2.37 18.51 4.94
C GLU A 94 1.43 18.04 3.82
N LYS A 95 1.46 16.76 3.46
CA LYS A 95 0.58 16.23 2.40
C LYS A 95 -0.76 15.81 2.97
N LEU A 96 -1.82 16.10 2.22
CA LEU A 96 -3.13 15.55 2.55
C LEU A 96 -3.18 14.09 2.10
N ILE A 97 -3.45 13.21 3.06
CA ILE A 97 -3.52 11.76 2.88
C ILE A 97 -4.96 11.33 3.07
N SER A 98 -5.49 10.54 2.14
CA SER A 98 -6.71 9.76 2.34
C SER A 98 -6.37 8.27 2.36
N GLN A 99 -7.10 7.50 3.15
CA GLN A 99 -6.94 6.04 3.22
C GLN A 99 -8.26 5.40 2.79
N SER A 100 -8.20 4.46 1.84
CA SER A 100 -9.35 3.66 1.40
C SER A 100 -9.05 2.18 1.51
N PHE A 101 -9.96 1.45 2.14
CA PHE A 101 -9.91 0.02 2.39
C PHE A 101 -11.14 -0.64 1.76
N ASP A 102 -10.99 -1.66 0.92
CA ASP A 102 -12.09 -2.41 0.31
C ASP A 102 -12.16 -3.90 0.73
N GLY A 103 -11.34 -4.32 1.69
CA GLY A 103 -11.44 -5.62 2.35
C GLY A 103 -12.83 -5.87 2.95
N THR A 104 -13.67 -6.59 2.22
CA THR A 104 -15.12 -6.71 2.48
C THR A 104 -15.47 -7.71 3.59
N ASN A 105 -14.55 -8.06 4.51
CA ASN A 105 -14.81 -9.09 5.53
C ASN A 105 -14.36 -8.78 6.97
N VAL A 106 -13.75 -7.64 7.28
CA VAL A 106 -13.38 -7.31 8.69
C VAL A 106 -14.56 -6.75 9.51
N MET A 107 -15.76 -6.63 8.93
CA MET A 107 -16.93 -6.00 9.56
C MET A 107 -18.21 -6.85 9.47
N SER A 108 -18.12 -8.14 9.83
CA SER A 108 -19.30 -8.93 10.24
C SER A 108 -19.23 -9.42 11.69
N GLY A 109 -18.44 -8.74 12.54
CA GLY A 109 -18.54 -8.85 13.98
C GLY A 109 -19.74 -8.05 14.49
N GLN A 110 -20.60 -8.68 15.28
CA GLN A 110 -21.95 -8.24 15.67
C GLN A 110 -22.11 -6.87 16.37
N TYR A 111 -21.02 -6.10 16.56
CA TYR A 111 -21.07 -4.75 17.12
C TYR A 111 -20.02 -3.86 16.45
N ALA A 112 -20.47 -2.70 15.97
CA ALA A 112 -19.71 -1.66 15.29
C ALA A 112 -19.36 -1.97 13.82
N GLY A 113 -20.40 -1.90 12.98
CA GLY A 113 -20.29 -1.19 11.69
C GLY A 113 -20.02 0.29 11.93
N VAL A 114 -19.39 0.98 10.97
CA VAL A 114 -19.10 2.43 11.00
C VAL A 114 -20.28 3.27 11.48
#